data_AF-H9XW31-F1
#
_entry.id   AF-H9XW31-F1
#
_cell.length_a   1.000
_cell.length_b   1.000
_cell.length_c   1.000
_cell.angle_alpha   90.00
_cell.angle_beta   90.00
_cell.angle_gamma   90.00
#
_symmetry.space_group_name_H-M   'P 1'
#
loop_
_entity.id
_entity.type
_entity.pdbx_description
1 polymer ?
#
loop_
_entity_poly.entity_id
_entity_poly.type
_entity_poly.pdbx_seq_one_letter_code
_entity_poly.pdbx_strand_id
1 'polypeptide(L)' 'AENPLPSEEDKKLVVVKSPNAVNPLVWNYSQLLTIDVWEHAYYLDFQNRRPDYISTFMEKLVSWEAVSSRLVKAKAGAA' A
#
# COMPACT_ATOMS: atom_id res chain seq x y z
N ALA A 1 -1.51 -15.51 8.34
CA ALA A 1 -2.77 -14.75 8.22
C ALA A 1 -2.86 -14.29 6.78
N GLU A 2 -3.54 -15.07 5.96
CA GLU A 2 -3.78 -14.74 4.55
C GLU A 2 -4.81 -13.62 4.49
N ASN A 3 -4.58 -12.62 3.64
CA ASN A 3 -5.57 -11.58 3.42
C ASN A 3 -6.70 -12.20 2.58
N PRO A 4 -7.97 -12.09 3.02
CA PRO A 4 -9.10 -12.68 2.28
C PRO A 4 -9.23 -12.04 0.89
N LEU A 5 -9.77 -12.77 -0.09
CA LEU A 5 -10.13 -12.19 -1.39
C LEU A 5 -11.28 -11.17 -1.19
N PRO A 6 -11.34 -10.11 -2.00
CA PRO A 6 -12.37 -9.09 -1.87
C PRO A 6 -13.69 -9.67 -2.37
N SER A 7 -14.78 -9.42 -1.64
CA SER A 7 -16.14 -9.73 -2.14
C SER A 7 -16.72 -8.51 -2.87
N GLU A 8 -17.72 -8.71 -3.72
CA GLU A 8 -18.41 -7.64 -4.49
C GLU A 8 -19.04 -6.56 -3.60
N GLU A 9 -19.33 -6.88 -2.33
CA GLU A 9 -19.84 -5.94 -1.34
C GLU A 9 -18.73 -5.07 -0.71
N ASP A 10 -17.47 -5.48 -0.85
CA ASP A 10 -16.30 -4.84 -0.24
C ASP A 10 -15.78 -3.65 -1.08
N LYS A 11 -16.64 -2.65 -1.30
CA LYS A 11 -16.25 -1.32 -1.81
C LYS A 11 -15.55 -0.49 -0.71
N LYS A 12 -14.68 -1.12 0.07
CA LYS A 12 -14.05 -0.57 1.27
C LYS A 12 -12.53 -0.49 1.11
N LEU A 13 -11.93 0.49 1.77
CA LEU A 13 -10.49 0.59 1.88
C LEU A 13 -9.98 -0.39 2.94
N VAL A 14 -8.89 -1.09 2.63
CA VAL A 14 -8.24 -2.04 3.53
C VAL A 14 -6.74 -1.78 3.57
N VAL A 15 -6.14 -1.95 4.75
CA VAL A 15 -4.68 -1.92 4.91
C VAL A 15 -4.20 -3.36 5.03
N VAL A 16 -3.30 -3.75 4.13
CA VAL A 16 -2.70 -5.09 4.12
C VAL A 16 -1.19 -5.00 4.19
N LYS A 17 -0.59 -5.99 4.83
CA LYS A 17 0.85 -6.23 4.78
C LYS A 17 1.11 -7.50 3.97
N SER A 18 2.20 -7.51 3.22
CA SER A 18 2.61 -8.65 2.42
C SER A 18 4.08 -8.99 2.70
N PRO A 19 4.45 -10.27 2.73
CA PRO A 19 5.84 -10.67 2.86
C PRO A 19 6.55 -10.60 1.49
N ASN A 20 7.82 -10.19 1.49
CA ASN A 20 8.71 -10.26 0.33
C ASN A 20 8.10 -9.58 -0.92
N ALA A 21 8.08 -10.29 -2.06
CA ALA A 21 7.56 -9.81 -3.34
C ALA A 21 6.04 -9.98 -3.49
N VAL A 22 5.35 -10.53 -2.48
CA VAL A 22 3.89 -10.64 -2.52
C VAL A 22 3.31 -9.23 -2.56
N ASN A 23 2.33 -9.02 -3.43
CA ASN A 23 1.61 -7.77 -3.53
C ASN A 23 0.12 -8.05 -3.75
N PRO A 24 -0.78 -7.07 -3.50
CA PRO A 24 -2.21 -7.35 -3.48
C PRO A 24 -2.82 -7.81 -4.83
N LEU A 25 -2.07 -7.81 -5.93
CA LEU A 25 -2.57 -8.29 -7.23
C LEU A 25 -2.91 -9.78 -7.16
N VAL A 26 -2.14 -10.57 -6.40
CA VAL A 26 -2.39 -12.01 -6.24
C VAL A 26 -3.68 -12.31 -5.45
N TRP A 27 -4.26 -11.28 -4.82
CA TRP A 27 -5.54 -11.36 -4.12
C TRP A 27 -6.65 -10.59 -4.84
N ASN A 28 -6.46 -10.19 -6.11
CA ASN A 28 -7.42 -9.40 -6.89
C ASN A 28 -7.79 -8.05 -6.25
N TYR A 29 -6.91 -7.48 -5.42
CA TYR A 29 -7.12 -6.14 -4.88
C TYR A 29 -6.65 -5.07 -5.88
N SER A 30 -7.26 -3.89 -5.81
CA SER A 30 -6.72 -2.68 -6.45
C SER A 30 -5.71 -1.99 -5.53
N GLN A 31 -4.46 -1.83 -5.96
CA GLN A 31 -3.41 -1.18 -5.16
C GLN A 31 -3.52 0.33 -5.29
N LEU A 32 -3.63 1.01 -4.14
CA LEU A 32 -3.73 2.48 -4.10
C LEU A 32 -2.40 3.12 -3.68
N LEU A 33 -1.81 2.61 -2.59
CA LEU A 33 -0.55 3.07 -2.01
C LEU A 33 0.24 1.87 -1.49
N THR A 34 1.56 1.94 -1.59
CA THR A 34 2.48 0.99 -0.97
C THR A 34 3.64 1.75 -0.35
N ILE A 35 4.21 1.19 0.72
CA ILE A 35 5.47 1.64 1.31
C ILE A 35 6.39 0.43 1.41
N ASP A 36 7.58 0.54 0.85
CA ASP A 36 8.58 -0.53 0.95
C ASP A 36 9.23 -0.48 2.34
N VAL A 37 9.21 -1.60 3.05
CA VAL A 37 9.80 -1.77 4.39
C VAL A 37 10.95 -2.78 4.42
N TRP A 38 11.48 -3.15 3.25
CA TRP A 38 12.79 -3.79 3.16
C TRP A 38 13.85 -2.84 3.69
N GLU A 39 14.85 -3.35 4.42
CA GLU A 39 15.87 -2.51 5.03
C GLU A 39 16.60 -1.66 3.98
N HIS A 40 16.85 -2.20 2.78
CA HIS A 40 17.49 -1.44 1.71
C HIS A 40 16.71 -0.19 1.26
N ALA A 41 15.43 -0.07 1.57
CA ALA A 41 14.62 1.10 1.23
C ALA A 41 14.87 2.29 2.17
N TYR A 42 15.38 2.05 3.38
CA TYR A 42 15.46 3.09 4.42
C TYR A 42 16.73 3.06 5.29
N TYR A 43 17.56 2.00 5.23
CA TYR A 43 18.61 1.78 6.23
C TYR A 43 19.73 2.82 6.18
N LEU A 44 20.04 3.39 5.01
CA LEU A 44 21.05 4.45 4.91
C LEU A 44 20.62 5.74 5.61
N ASP A 45 19.33 6.06 5.61
CA ASP A 45 18.79 7.30 6.19
C ASP A 45 18.32 7.12 7.64
N PHE A 46 17.79 5.93 7.98
CA PHE A 46 17.10 5.69 9.25
C PHE A 46 17.68 4.53 10.09
N GLN A 47 18.56 3.70 9.53
CA GLN A 47 19.12 2.51 10.20
C GLN A 47 18.01 1.62 10.80
N ASN A 48 18.02 1.37 12.11
CA ASN A 48 16.99 0.56 12.79
C ASN A 48 15.66 1.31 13.03
N ARG A 49 15.58 2.60 12.70
CA ARG A 49 14.42 3.48 12.98
C ARG A 49 13.37 3.41 11.86
N ARG A 50 12.87 2.20 11.58
CA ARG A 50 11.76 2.01 10.63
C ARG A 50 10.53 2.88 10.94
N PRO A 51 10.11 3.09 12.21
CA PRO A 51 8.97 3.97 12.51
C PRO A 51 9.15 5.40 12.00
N ASP A 52 10.36 5.97 12.13
CA ASP A 52 10.68 7.33 11.66
C ASP A 52 10.61 7.44 10.14
N TYR A 53 11.06 6.40 9.42
CA TYR A 53 10.93 6.31 7.96
C TYR A 53 9.46 6.29 7.53
N ILE A 54 8.62 5.47 8.19
CA ILE A 54 7.19 5.38 7.88
C ILE A 54 6.49 6.72 8.13
N SER A 55 6.78 7.38 9.26
CA SER A 55 6.24 8.71 9.57
C SER A 55 6.67 9.73 8.52
N THR A 56 7.97 9.79 8.18
CA THR A 56 8.48 10.71 7.15
C THR A 56 7.81 10.47 5.80
N PHE A 57 7.67 9.21 5.37
CA PHE A 57 7.00 8.86 4.12
C PHE A 57 5.56 9.39 4.11
N MET A 58 4.77 9.08 5.14
CA MET A 58 3.35 9.44 5.23
C MET A 58 3.13 10.95 5.35
N GLU A 59 3.99 11.66 6.06
CA GLU A 59 3.83 13.10 6.31
C GLU A 59 4.35 13.96 5.15
N LYS A 60 5.38 13.51 4.41
CA LYS A 60 6.13 14.38 3.50
C LYS A 60 6.24 13.87 2.06
N LEU A 61 6.17 12.55 1.82
CA LEU A 61 6.56 11.97 0.53
C LEU A 61 5.39 11.36 -0.26
N VAL A 62 4.28 11.02 0.39
CA VAL A 62 3.12 10.43 -0.30
C VAL A 62 2.55 11.42 -1.33
N SER A 63 2.52 10.99 -2.59
CA SER A 63 1.76 11.69 -3.64
C SER A 63 0.28 11.30 -3.58
N TRP A 64 -0.51 12.12 -2.89
CA TRP A 64 -1.96 11.90 -2.78
C TRP A 64 -2.71 12.04 -4.11
N GLU A 65 -2.19 12.82 -5.06
CA GLU A 65 -2.73 12.91 -6.41
C GLU A 65 -2.67 11.56 -7.14
N ALA A 66 -1.52 10.87 -7.06
CA ALA A 66 -1.36 9.53 -7.64
C ALA A 66 -2.29 8.51 -6.98
N VAL A 67 -2.44 8.56 -5.65
CA VAL A 67 -3.36 7.70 -4.90
C VAL A 67 -4.81 7.96 -5.33
N SER A 68 -5.21 9.22 -5.45
CA SER A 68 -6.55 9.62 -5.92
C SER A 68 -6.83 9.13 -7.34
N SER A 69 -5.88 9.30 -8.27
CA SER A 69 -5.98 8.81 -9.65
C SER A 69 -6.17 7.28 -9.71
N ARG A 70 -5.44 6.53 -8.89
CA ARG A 70 -5.62 5.07 -8.78
C ARG A 70 -6.98 4.69 -8.19
N LEU A 71 -7.47 5.45 -7.19
CA LEU A 71 -8.78 5.21 -6.58
C LEU A 71 -9.92 5.41 -7.60
N VAL A 72 -9.84 6.44 -8.44
CA VAL A 72 -10.83 6.67 -9.51
C VAL A 72 -10.85 5.49 -10.49
N LYS A 73 -9.68 5.01 -10.92
CA LYS A 73 -9.57 3.83 -11.79
C LYS A 73 -10.13 2.56 -11.12
N ALA A 74 -9.82 2.35 -9.84
CA ALA A 74 -10.32 1.20 -9.08
C ALA A 74 -11.85 1.22 -8.97
N LYS A 75 -12.45 2.39 -8.71
CA LYS A 75 -13.91 2.55 -8.68
C LYS A 75 -14.56 2.28 -10.04
N ALA A 76 -13.95 2.72 -11.13
CA ALA A 76 -14.45 2.50 -12.48
C ALA A 76 -14.39 1.02 -12.90
N GLY A 77 -13.39 0.27 -12.43
CA GLY A 77 -13.29 -1.17 -12.68
C GLY A 77 -14.19 -2.04 -11.81
N ALA A 78 -14.78 -1.47 -10.74
CA ALA A 78 -15.71 -2.14 -9.82
C ALA A 78 -17.18 -1.72 -10.00
N ALA A 79 -17.47 -1.01 -11.10
CA ALA A 79 -18.81 -0.58 -11.53
C ALA A 79 -19.27 -1.44 -12.70
#